data_AF-A0A6P6FW56-F1
#
_entry.id   AF-A0A6P6FW56-F1
#
_cell.length_a   1.000
_cell.length_b   1.000
_cell.length_c   1.000
_cell.angle_alpha   90.00
_cell.angle_beta   90.00
_cell.angle_gamma   90.00
#
_symmetry.space_group_name_H-M   'P 1'
#
loop_
_entity.id
_entity.type
_entity.pdbx_description
1 polymer ?
#
loop_
_entity_poly.entity_id
_entity_poly.type
_entity_poly.pdbx_seq_one_letter_code
_entity_poly.pdbx_strand_id
1 'polypeptide(L)'
;MGVNSGLGIPLIYAIYAVHDNSSVYGATVFPHNVGLGATRDADLAQKTGIATALEVRARGIHCTFSPRVAILLVQHSLYFCKKDNLHCYSLARAATGGQQQGYPFVAGRHNVVACAKHFVGDGGTKDSMNEGHSVLAMF
;
A
#
# COMPACT_ATOMS: atom_id res chain seq x y z
N MET A 1 -6.97 0.09 -22.39
CA MET A 1 -7.76 1.33 -22.37
C MET A 1 -6.86 2.46 -22.85
N GLY A 2 -7.12 3.01 -24.03
CA GLY A 2 -6.57 4.30 -24.43
C GLY A 2 -7.71 5.29 -24.43
N VAL A 3 -7.59 6.38 -23.66
CA VAL A 3 -8.51 7.51 -23.79
C VAL A 3 -8.03 8.36 -24.96
N ASN A 4 -8.90 8.61 -25.93
CA ASN A 4 -8.60 9.52 -27.04
C ASN A 4 -8.71 10.96 -26.51
N SER A 5 -7.57 11.57 -26.22
CA SER A 5 -7.46 12.97 -25.79
C SER A 5 -6.75 13.78 -26.87
N GLY A 6 -7.13 15.05 -27.05
CA GLY A 6 -6.55 15.91 -28.10
C GLY A 6 -5.02 16.12 -27.99
N LEU A 7 -4.43 15.79 -26.84
CA LEU A 7 -2.99 15.87 -26.58
C LEU A 7 -2.30 14.50 -26.49
N GLY A 8 -3.04 13.39 -26.59
CA GLY A 8 -2.48 12.04 -26.47
C GLY A 8 -1.87 11.70 -25.10
N ILE A 9 -2.18 12.47 -24.06
CA ILE A 9 -1.66 12.24 -22.70
C ILE A 9 -2.41 11.05 -22.07
N PRO A 10 -1.71 9.99 -21.62
CA PRO A 10 -2.35 8.81 -21.04
C PRO A 10 -2.87 9.06 -19.63
N LEU A 11 -3.99 8.44 -19.29
CA LEU A 11 -4.56 8.48 -17.95
C LEU A 11 -3.79 7.54 -17.01
N ILE A 12 -3.39 8.04 -15.84
CA ILE A 12 -2.98 7.22 -14.71
C ILE A 12 -4.23 6.94 -13.87
N TYR A 13 -4.69 5.70 -13.89
CA TYR A 13 -5.83 5.26 -13.09
C TYR A 13 -5.38 4.59 -11.79
N ALA A 14 -5.97 5.01 -10.66
CA ALA A 14 -5.63 4.57 -9.32
C ALA A 14 -6.84 3.98 -8.57
N ILE A 15 -6.60 2.97 -7.73
CA ILE A 15 -7.62 2.39 -6.83
C ILE A 15 -7.14 2.29 -5.39
N TYR A 16 -8.03 1.89 -4.48
CA TYR A 16 -7.70 1.50 -3.11
C TYR A 16 -7.50 -0.02 -3.02
N ALA A 17 -6.27 -0.50 -3.19
CA ALA A 17 -5.93 -1.91 -2.93
C ALA A 17 -5.26 -2.08 -1.54
N VAL A 18 -6.01 -1.71 -0.48
CA VAL A 18 -5.50 -1.65 0.91
C VAL A 18 -5.46 -3.01 1.61
N HIS A 19 -6.34 -3.93 1.19
CA HIS A 19 -6.32 -5.36 1.50
C HIS A 19 -6.57 -6.07 0.17
N ASP A 20 -5.61 -5.85 -0.74
CA ASP A 20 -5.58 -6.41 -2.08
C ASP A 20 -6.61 -5.80 -3.02
N ASN A 21 -6.82 -6.38 -4.20
CA ASN A 21 -7.73 -5.85 -5.22
C ASN A 21 -9.21 -6.12 -4.86
N SER A 22 -9.57 -5.99 -3.59
CA SER A 22 -10.82 -6.44 -2.98
C SER A 22 -12.09 -5.82 -3.56
N SER A 23 -11.98 -4.64 -4.17
CA SER A 23 -13.12 -3.98 -4.84
C SER A 23 -13.50 -4.64 -6.15
N VAL A 24 -12.73 -5.64 -6.58
CA VAL A 24 -12.90 -6.34 -7.84
C VAL A 24 -13.42 -7.75 -7.58
N TYR A 25 -14.54 -8.07 -8.22
CA TYR A 25 -15.12 -9.41 -8.13
C TYR A 25 -14.12 -10.49 -8.60
N GLY A 26 -13.98 -11.53 -7.78
CA GLY A 26 -13.09 -12.67 -8.01
C GLY A 26 -11.60 -12.42 -7.72
N ALA A 27 -11.25 -11.27 -7.15
CA ALA A 27 -9.89 -10.99 -6.67
C ALA A 27 -9.54 -11.82 -5.43
N THR A 28 -8.25 -12.08 -5.23
CA THR A 28 -7.76 -12.65 -3.97
C THR A 28 -7.84 -11.59 -2.88
N VAL A 29 -8.28 -11.99 -1.69
CA VAL A 29 -8.32 -11.12 -0.51
C VAL A 29 -7.54 -11.80 0.61
N PHE A 30 -6.37 -11.26 0.92
CA PHE A 30 -5.52 -11.67 2.04
C PHE A 30 -6.03 -11.04 3.36
N PRO A 31 -5.53 -11.50 4.51
CA PRO A 31 -5.84 -10.85 5.78
C PRO A 31 -5.51 -9.36 5.75
N HIS A 32 -6.31 -8.54 6.43
CA HIS A 32 -5.98 -7.13 6.66
C HIS A 32 -4.59 -6.98 7.28
N ASN A 33 -4.02 -5.77 7.20
CA ASN A 33 -2.69 -5.45 7.75
C ASN A 33 -2.49 -5.89 9.21
N VAL A 34 -3.56 -6.02 10.01
CA VAL A 34 -3.49 -6.63 11.36
C VAL A 34 -3.06 -8.08 11.34
N GLY A 35 -3.68 -8.86 10.47
CA GLY A 35 -3.49 -10.29 10.35
C GLY A 35 -2.12 -10.54 9.76
N LEU A 36 -1.75 -9.80 8.71
CA LEU A 36 -0.39 -9.84 8.15
C LEU A 36 0.66 -9.44 9.20
N GLY A 37 0.44 -8.36 9.95
CA GLY A 37 1.32 -7.97 11.05
C GLY A 37 1.45 -9.06 12.11
N ALA A 38 0.34 -9.69 12.50
CA ALA A 38 0.33 -10.75 13.50
C ALA A 38 1.17 -11.98 13.11
N THR A 39 1.37 -12.23 11.81
CA THR A 39 2.25 -13.31 11.34
C THR A 39 3.73 -13.07 11.64
N ARG A 40 4.14 -11.79 11.79
CA ARG A 40 5.55 -11.36 11.89
C ARG A 40 6.42 -11.83 10.71
N ASP A 41 5.83 -12.15 9.56
CA ASP A 41 6.53 -12.68 8.39
C ASP A 41 6.62 -11.62 7.28
N ALA A 42 7.83 -11.06 7.10
CA ALA A 42 8.06 -9.97 6.16
C ALA A 42 8.05 -10.44 4.70
N ASP A 43 8.47 -11.68 4.47
CA ASP A 43 8.49 -12.30 3.17
C ASP A 43 7.06 -12.63 2.72
N LEU A 44 6.21 -13.07 3.65
CA LEU A 44 4.78 -13.26 3.39
C LEU A 44 4.11 -11.94 3.00
N ALA A 45 4.33 -10.87 3.77
CA ALA A 45 3.77 -9.54 3.45
C ALA A 45 4.28 -8.99 2.11
N GLN A 46 5.53 -9.31 1.73
CA GLN A 46 6.07 -8.99 0.41
C GLN A 46 5.38 -9.79 -0.69
N LYS A 47 5.19 -11.10 -0.52
CA LYS A 47 4.52 -11.97 -1.49
C LYS A 47 3.06 -11.55 -1.73
N THR A 48 2.34 -11.14 -0.68
CA THR A 48 0.98 -10.63 -0.82
C THR A 48 0.96 -9.33 -1.62
N GLY A 49 1.89 -8.41 -1.37
CA GLY A 49 2.07 -7.19 -2.16
C GLY A 49 2.34 -7.46 -3.65
N ILE A 50 3.18 -8.45 -3.97
CA ILE A 50 3.46 -8.86 -5.35
C ILE A 50 2.21 -9.43 -6.03
N ALA A 51 1.50 -10.35 -5.36
CA ALA A 51 0.26 -10.92 -5.88
C ALA A 51 -0.78 -9.82 -6.17
N THR A 52 -0.94 -8.87 -5.25
CA THR A 52 -1.83 -7.72 -5.41
C THR A 52 -1.41 -6.83 -6.57
N ALA A 53 -0.11 -6.56 -6.75
CA ALA A 53 0.36 -5.78 -7.90
C ALA A 53 0.01 -6.47 -9.23
N LEU A 54 0.17 -7.79 -9.32
CA LEU A 54 -0.20 -8.56 -10.50
C LEU A 54 -1.70 -8.49 -10.79
N GLU A 55 -2.55 -8.68 -9.78
CA GLU A 55 -4.01 -8.59 -9.96
C GLU A 55 -4.47 -7.19 -10.38
N VAL A 56 -3.91 -6.15 -9.77
CA VAL A 56 -4.21 -4.75 -10.10
C VAL A 56 -3.77 -4.44 -11.54
N ARG A 57 -2.59 -4.88 -11.96
CA ARG A 57 -2.13 -4.71 -13.35
C ARG A 57 -2.91 -5.51 -14.37
N ALA A 58 -3.36 -6.72 -14.02
CA ALA A 58 -4.22 -7.52 -14.88
C ALA A 58 -5.53 -6.81 -15.24
N ARG A 59 -5.99 -5.88 -14.38
CA ARG A 59 -7.17 -5.04 -14.63
C ARG A 59 -6.86 -3.70 -15.33
N GLY A 60 -5.62 -3.48 -15.75
CA GLY A 60 -5.21 -2.26 -16.45
C GLY A 60 -5.07 -1.03 -15.54
N ILE A 61 -4.93 -1.24 -14.23
CA ILE A 61 -4.79 -0.18 -13.23
C ILE A 61 -3.30 0.14 -13.05
N HIS A 62 -2.96 1.40 -12.81
CA HIS A 62 -1.58 1.90 -12.85
C HIS A 62 -1.02 2.21 -11.47
N CYS A 63 -1.90 2.58 -10.54
CA CYS A 63 -1.55 3.06 -9.22
C CYS A 63 -2.49 2.48 -8.17
N THR A 64 -1.99 2.33 -6.94
CA THR A 64 -2.81 1.97 -5.78
C THR A 64 -2.48 2.85 -4.59
N PHE A 65 -3.52 3.27 -3.85
CA PHE A 65 -3.41 3.94 -2.57
C PHE A 65 -3.09 2.94 -1.46
N SER A 66 -1.92 2.30 -1.56
CA SER A 66 -1.41 1.27 -0.65
C SER A 66 0.12 1.30 -0.67
N PRO A 67 0.83 1.02 0.44
CA PRO A 67 0.32 0.52 1.72
C PRO A 67 -0.19 1.60 2.70
N ARG A 68 -1.06 1.20 3.63
CA ARG A 68 -1.33 1.97 4.86
C ARG A 68 -0.23 1.65 5.89
N VAL A 69 0.52 2.65 6.30
CA VAL A 69 1.69 2.56 7.20
C VAL A 69 1.47 3.27 8.55
N ALA A 70 0.22 3.57 8.88
CA ALA A 70 -0.18 4.22 10.12
C ALA A 70 0.23 3.41 11.36
N ILE A 71 0.68 4.10 12.40
CA ILE A 71 0.95 3.54 13.73
C ILE A 71 -0.24 3.88 14.62
N LEU A 72 -1.00 2.87 15.06
CA LEU A 72 -2.12 3.06 15.97
C LEU A 72 -1.62 3.13 17.43
N LEU A 73 -1.93 4.21 18.15
CA LEU A 73 -1.47 4.45 19.53
C LEU A 73 -2.53 4.12 20.61
N VAL A 74 -3.63 3.50 20.24
CA VAL A 74 -4.76 3.22 21.14
C VAL A 74 -4.46 2.08 22.14
N GLN A 75 -4.94 2.19 23.39
CA GLN A 75 -4.89 1.13 24.39
C GLN A 75 -5.61 -0.13 23.86
N HIS A 76 -4.97 -1.29 24.05
CA HIS A 76 -5.22 -2.61 23.45
C HIS A 76 -4.49 -2.82 22.11
N SER A 77 -3.23 -3.22 22.27
CA SER A 77 -2.22 -3.46 21.25
C SER A 77 -2.66 -4.48 20.19
N LEU A 78 -3.22 -4.00 19.10
CA LEU A 78 -3.16 -4.65 17.81
C LEU A 78 -2.75 -3.60 16.79
N TYR A 79 -2.10 -4.03 15.71
CA TYR A 79 -1.55 -3.24 14.60
C TYR A 79 -0.07 -2.84 14.71
N PHE A 80 0.69 -3.58 13.92
CA PHE A 80 2.13 -3.58 13.76
C PHE A 80 2.59 -2.33 12.99
N CYS A 81 3.25 -1.43 13.71
CA CYS A 81 4.56 -0.92 13.35
C CYS A 81 5.21 -0.40 14.64
N LYS A 82 5.52 -1.31 15.58
CA LYS A 82 6.50 -0.95 16.63
C LYS A 82 7.77 -0.49 15.92
N LYS A 83 8.50 0.45 16.54
CA LYS A 83 9.72 1.15 16.07
C LYS A 83 10.72 0.32 15.24
N ASP A 84 10.70 -1.00 15.35
CA ASP A 84 11.59 -1.97 14.68
C ASP A 84 10.95 -2.86 13.59
N ASN A 85 9.65 -2.71 13.26
CA ASN A 85 8.98 -3.54 12.24
C ASN A 85 9.05 -2.89 10.85
N LEU A 86 10.14 -3.17 10.14
CA LEU A 86 10.38 -2.83 8.73
C LEU A 86 9.35 -3.41 7.73
N HIS A 87 8.28 -4.08 8.20
CA HIS A 87 7.20 -4.70 7.42
C HIS A 87 6.44 -3.74 6.50
N CYS A 88 6.26 -2.49 6.89
CA CYS A 88 5.54 -1.51 6.06
C CYS A 88 6.36 -1.04 4.84
N TYR A 89 7.69 -1.20 4.87
CA TYR A 89 8.58 -0.83 3.77
C TYR A 89 8.65 -1.90 2.67
N SER A 90 8.26 -3.16 2.94
CA SER A 90 8.43 -4.24 1.98
C SER A 90 7.46 -4.15 0.79
N LEU A 91 6.27 -3.56 0.93
CA LEU A 91 5.39 -3.31 -0.22
C LEU A 91 5.99 -2.31 -1.22
N ALA A 92 6.79 -1.35 -0.75
CA ALA A 92 7.49 -0.40 -1.61
C ALA A 92 8.71 -1.05 -2.29
N ARG A 93 9.41 -1.97 -1.61
CA ARG A 93 10.59 -2.67 -2.16
C ARG A 93 10.27 -3.95 -2.94
N ALA A 94 9.15 -4.62 -2.69
CA ALA A 94 8.78 -5.85 -3.39
C ALA A 94 8.43 -5.62 -4.86
N ALA A 95 7.96 -4.42 -5.20
CA ALA A 95 7.84 -3.95 -6.57
C ALA A 95 9.20 -3.51 -7.18
N THR A 96 10.28 -3.41 -6.38
CA THR A 96 11.64 -3.00 -6.81
C THR A 96 12.56 -4.16 -7.18
N GLY A 97 11.99 -5.26 -7.69
CA GLY A 97 12.76 -6.30 -8.35
C GLY A 97 13.47 -5.76 -9.60
N GLY A 98 14.68 -5.23 -9.43
CA GLY A 98 15.60 -4.90 -10.51
C GLY A 98 15.36 -3.54 -11.14
N GLN A 99 15.95 -2.50 -10.56
CA GLN A 99 16.19 -1.25 -11.26
C GLN A 99 17.25 -1.51 -12.34
N GLN A 100 16.83 -1.72 -13.60
CA GLN A 100 17.71 -1.41 -14.72
C GLN A 100 17.75 0.11 -14.83
N GLN A 101 18.95 0.71 -14.80
CA GLN A 101 19.10 2.15 -14.93
C GLN A 101 18.40 2.64 -16.22
N GLY A 102 17.53 3.65 -16.09
CA GLY A 102 16.95 4.36 -17.24
C GLY A 102 15.52 3.99 -17.65
N TYR A 103 14.82 3.06 -16.98
CA TYR A 103 13.40 2.77 -17.27
C TYR A 103 12.47 3.24 -16.13
N PRO A 104 11.27 3.80 -16.43
CA PRO A 104 10.32 4.16 -15.38
C PRO A 104 9.94 2.90 -14.60
N PHE A 105 10.00 2.97 -13.26
CA PHE A 105 9.69 1.89 -12.32
C PHE A 105 8.37 1.13 -12.59
N VAL A 106 7.39 1.84 -13.18
CA VAL A 106 6.03 1.37 -13.48
C VAL A 106 5.93 0.66 -14.83
N ALA A 107 6.98 0.73 -15.63
CA ALA A 107 6.90 0.29 -17.00
C ALA A 107 7.02 -1.24 -17.08
N GLY A 108 6.24 -1.84 -17.99
CA GLY A 108 5.93 -3.27 -17.98
C GLY A 108 4.52 -3.58 -17.47
N ARG A 109 4.20 -4.88 -17.40
CA ARG A 109 2.83 -5.39 -17.13
C ARG A 109 2.62 -5.91 -15.71
N HIS A 110 3.64 -5.86 -14.85
CA HIS A 110 3.60 -6.50 -13.53
C HIS A 110 3.71 -5.53 -12.34
N ASN A 111 4.13 -4.28 -12.56
CA ASN A 111 4.38 -3.31 -11.49
C ASN A 111 3.28 -2.25 -11.42
N VAL A 112 2.89 -1.86 -10.21
CA VAL A 112 1.93 -0.78 -9.91
C VAL A 112 2.65 0.33 -9.13
N VAL A 113 2.27 1.59 -9.34
CA VAL A 113 2.69 2.69 -8.45
C VAL A 113 2.07 2.49 -7.07
N ALA A 114 2.91 2.44 -6.03
CA ALA A 114 2.48 2.41 -4.64
C ALA A 114 2.36 3.84 -4.07
N CYS A 115 1.46 4.02 -3.11
CA CYS A 115 1.28 5.27 -2.38
C CYS A 115 1.19 4.95 -0.87
N ALA A 116 2.28 5.25 -0.17
CA ALA A 116 2.35 5.13 1.28
C ALA A 116 1.44 6.17 1.93
N LYS A 117 0.59 5.73 2.86
CA LYS A 117 -0.40 6.60 3.50
C LYS A 117 -0.73 6.19 4.94
N HIS A 118 -1.35 7.04 5.74
CA HIS A 118 -1.48 8.47 5.50
C HIS A 118 -0.28 9.17 6.10
N PHE A 119 0.25 10.16 5.39
CA PHE A 119 1.31 11.00 5.91
C PHE A 119 0.67 12.23 6.57
N VAL A 120 0.78 12.43 7.89
CA VAL A 120 1.36 11.56 8.93
C VAL A 120 0.53 11.65 10.21
N GLY A 121 0.62 10.64 11.08
CA GLY A 121 0.07 10.69 12.43
C GLY A 121 -1.41 10.36 12.56
N ASP A 122 -2.06 9.87 11.49
CA ASP A 122 -3.49 9.53 11.47
C ASP A 122 -3.88 8.44 12.49
N GLY A 123 -2.96 7.55 12.86
CA GLY A 123 -3.19 6.53 13.90
C GLY A 123 -3.02 7.01 15.35
N GLY A 124 -2.59 8.26 15.56
CA GLY A 124 -2.25 8.82 16.88
C GLY A 124 -3.19 9.92 17.36
N THR A 125 -4.42 9.98 16.84
CA THR A 125 -5.37 11.04 17.19
C THR A 125 -5.88 10.90 18.62
N LYS A 126 -6.12 12.05 19.27
CA LYS A 126 -6.74 12.11 20.59
C LYS A 126 -8.09 11.38 20.55
N ASP A 127 -8.33 10.55 21.56
CA ASP A 127 -9.56 9.76 21.72
C ASP A 127 -9.85 8.84 20.51
N SER A 128 -8.85 8.54 19.68
CA SER A 128 -8.97 7.71 18.47
C SER A 128 -9.94 8.26 17.42
N MET A 129 -10.22 9.57 17.45
CA MET A 129 -11.15 10.18 16.51
C MET A 129 -10.56 10.20 15.10
N ASN A 130 -11.33 9.73 14.11
CA ASN A 130 -10.96 9.87 12.71
C ASN A 130 -10.78 11.35 12.36
N GLU A 131 -9.68 11.69 11.68
CA GLU A 131 -9.32 13.08 11.33
C GLU A 131 -9.18 14.01 12.54
N GLY A 132 -9.00 13.44 13.74
CA GLY A 132 -8.79 14.20 14.97
C GLY A 132 -7.39 14.79 15.11
N HIS A 133 -7.14 15.46 16.23
CA HIS A 133 -5.84 16.04 16.53
C HIS A 133 -4.86 14.97 17.01
N SER A 134 -3.76 14.77 16.29
CA SER A 134 -2.66 13.92 16.73
C SER A 134 -1.74 14.68 17.68
N VAL A 135 -1.57 14.16 18.89
CA VAL A 135 -0.68 14.72 19.92
C VAL A 135 0.59 13.88 19.92
N LEU A 136 1.65 14.41 19.33
CA LEU A 136 2.96 13.76 19.25
C LEU A 136 3.91 14.50 20.19
N ALA A 137 4.51 13.78 21.14
CA ALA A 137 5.62 14.32 21.91
C ALA A 137 6.91 14.24 21.08
N MET A 138 7.62 15.36 20.95
CA MET A 138 9.01 15.32 20.52
C MET A 138 9.84 14.87 21.72
N PHE A 139 10.43 13.69 21.61
CA PHE A 139 11.42 13.18 22.57
C PHE A 139 12.82 13.49 22.06
#